data_AF-A0A5K7YV67-F1
#
_entry.id   AF-A0A5K7YV67-F1
#
_cell.length_a   1.000
_cell.length_b   1.000
_cell.length_c   1.000
_cell.angle_alpha   90.00
_cell.angle_beta   90.00
_cell.angle_gamma   90.00
#
_symmetry.space_group_name_H-M   'P 1'
#
loop_
_entity.id
_entity.type
_entity.pdbx_description
1 polymer ?
#
loop_
_entity_poly.entity_id
_entity_poly.type
_entity_poly.pdbx_seq_one_letter_code
_entity_poly.pdbx_strand_id
1 'polypeptide(L)' 'MSDIPSNGDIVEGVVTARPCDCCGHHEVGIVTAAGDYLPLRPGMQVRILRQAEAEDDEPVG' A
#
# COMPACT_ATOMS: atom_id res chain seq x y z
N MET A 1 11.66 -17.51 5.42
CA MET A 1 12.49 -16.48 4.76
C MET A 1 11.68 -15.21 4.86
N SER A 2 12.21 -14.18 5.51
CA SER A 2 11.43 -12.97 5.82
C SER A 2 11.71 -11.96 4.72
N ASP A 3 10.73 -11.72 3.85
CA ASP A 3 10.78 -10.80 2.72
C ASP A 3 10.74 -9.33 3.16
N ILE A 4 11.68 -8.96 4.03
CA ILE A 4 11.90 -7.55 4.35
C ILE A 4 12.75 -6.99 3.20
N PRO A 5 12.22 -6.05 2.39
CA PRO A 5 12.98 -5.45 1.30
C PRO A 5 14.29 -4.85 1.82
N SER A 6 15.37 -5.07 1.08
CA SER A 6 16.67 -4.51 1.43
C SER A 6 16.66 -3.00 1.22
N ASN A 7 17.54 -2.28 1.91
CA ASN A 7 17.62 -0.82 1.87
C ASN A 7 17.86 -0.35 0.42
N GLY A 8 16.81 0.04 -0.29
CA GLY A 8 16.87 0.44 -1.71
C GLY A 8 15.68 0.02 -2.58
N ASP A 9 14.89 -0.98 -2.17
CA ASP A 9 13.76 -1.45 -2.98
C ASP A 9 12.53 -0.54 -2.79
N ILE A 10 12.02 0.01 -3.89
CA ILE A 10 10.75 0.75 -3.88
C ILE A 10 9.61 -0.26 -3.87
N VAL A 11 8.85 -0.27 -2.78
CA VAL A 11 7.60 -1.02 -2.68
C VAL A 11 6.46 -0.13 -3.15
N GLU A 12 5.73 -0.59 -4.17
CA GLU A 12 4.52 0.03 -4.68
C GLU A 12 3.34 -0.94 -4.58
N GLY A 13 2.17 -0.40 -4.27
CA GLY A 13 0.95 -1.18 -4.13
C GLY A 13 -0.20 -0.36 -3.56
N VAL A 14 -1.27 -1.06 -3.17
CA VAL A 14 -2.48 -0.44 -2.66
C VAL A 14 -2.48 -0.45 -1.13
N VAL A 15 -2.67 0.72 -0.52
CA VAL A 15 -2.84 0.83 0.93
C VAL A 15 -4.13 0.12 1.35
N THR A 16 -4.00 -0.87 2.23
CA THR A 16 -5.09 -1.77 2.64
C THR A 16 -5.12 -1.92 4.16
N ALA A 17 -6.32 -1.91 4.74
CA ALA A 17 -6.54 -2.28 6.14
C ALA A 17 -7.10 -3.71 6.21
N ARG A 18 -6.60 -4.52 7.15
CA ARG A 18 -7.12 -5.86 7.42
C ARG A 18 -7.01 -6.22 8.91
N PRO A 19 -7.80 -7.19 9.42
CA PRO A 19 -7.56 -7.76 10.74
C PRO A 19 -6.23 -8.52 10.76
N CYS A 20 -5.43 -8.31 11.80
CA CYS A 20 -4.20 -9.05 12.02
C CYS A 20 -4.51 -10.53 12.27
N ASP A 21 -3.88 -11.42 11.52
CA ASP A 21 -4.08 -12.87 11.64
C ASP A 21 -3.68 -13.43 13.02
N CYS A 22 -2.83 -12.70 13.76
CA CYS A 22 -2.36 -13.13 15.08
C CYS A 22 -3.37 -12.86 16.19
N CYS A 23 -4.01 -11.68 16.22
CA CYS A 23 -4.84 -11.27 17.36
C CYS A 23 -6.05 -10.39 17.01
N GLY A 24 -6.37 -10.22 15.73
CA GLY A 24 -7.62 -9.61 15.25
C GLY A 24 -7.72 -8.08 15.38
N HIS A 25 -6.68 -7.38 15.83
CA HIS A 25 -6.63 -5.92 15.74
C HIS A 25 -6.41 -5.47 14.30
N HIS A 26 -6.90 -4.29 13.93
CA HIS A 26 -6.73 -3.79 12.57
C HIS A 26 -5.28 -3.35 12.33
N GLU A 27 -4.69 -3.83 11.24
CA GLU A 27 -3.38 -3.42 10.73
C GLU A 27 -3.53 -2.78 9.35
N VAL A 28 -2.64 -1.82 9.06
CA VAL A 28 -2.58 -1.10 7.78
C VAL A 28 -1.26 -1.45 7.10
N GLY A 29 -1.32 -1.73 5.80
CA GLY A 29 -0.20 -2.17 5.00
C GLY A 29 -0.35 -1.83 3.53
N ILE A 30 0.62 -2.24 2.74
CA ILE A 30 0.60 -2.17 1.27
C ILE A 30 0.43 -3.59 0.74
N VAL A 31 -0.56 -3.80 -0.11
CA VAL A 31 -0.66 -5.02 -0.92
C VAL A 31 0.03 -4.75 -2.25
N THR A 32 1.09 -5.51 -2.55
CA THR A 32 1.84 -5.37 -3.81
C THR A 32 1.04 -5.94 -4.98
N ALA A 33 1.49 -5.66 -6.21
CA ALA A 33 0.89 -6.28 -7.41
C ALA A 33 1.00 -7.82 -7.42
N ALA A 34 1.97 -8.39 -6.69
CA ALA A 34 2.12 -9.83 -6.51
C ALA A 34 1.16 -10.42 -5.46
N GLY A 35 0.46 -9.56 -4.71
CA GLY A 35 -0.48 -9.94 -3.65
C GLY A 35 0.15 -10.03 -2.26
N ASP A 36 1.44 -9.71 -2.12
CA ASP A 36 2.13 -9.73 -0.82
C ASP A 36 1.67 -8.57 0.05
N TYR A 37 1.43 -8.85 1.33
CA TYR A 37 1.08 -7.84 2.32
C TYR A 37 2.32 -7.39 3.10
N LEU A 38 2.64 -6.11 2.97
CA LEU A 38 3.72 -5.46 3.71
C LEU A 38 3.13 -4.49 4.75
N PRO A 39 3.24 -4.77 6.06
CA PRO A 39 2.66 -3.93 7.10
C PRO A 39 3.38 -2.57 7.20
N LEU A 40 2.61 -1.48 7.31
CA LEU A 40 3.13 -0.16 7.63
C LEU A 40 3.29 -0.01 9.14
N ARG A 41 4.54 0.15 9.59
CA ARG A 41 4.88 0.26 11.01
C ARG A 41 5.16 1.71 11.40
N PRO A 42 4.89 2.11 12.66
CA PRO A 42 5.29 3.41 13.16
C PRO A 42 6.78 3.67 12.93
N GLY A 43 7.11 4.87 12.44
CA GLY A 43 8.49 5.28 12.16
C GLY A 43 9.00 4.95 10.75
N MET A 44 8.23 4.23 9.92
CA MET A 44 8.61 4.02 8.52
C MET A 44 8.53 5.31 7.72
N GLN A 45 9.51 5.54 6.84
CA GLN A 45 9.49 6.63 5.87
C GLN A 45 8.72 6.18 4.62
N VAL A 46 7.83 7.03 4.12
CA VAL A 46 6.97 6.72 2.96
C VAL A 46 7.04 7.82 1.91
N ARG A 47 6.80 7.45 0.65
CA ARG A 47 6.56 8.37 -0.46
C ARG A 47 5.16 8.12 -1.02
N ILE A 48 4.33 9.16 -1.05
CA ILE A 48 2.97 9.08 -1.59
C ILE A 48 2.99 9.63 -3.02
N LEU A 49 2.49 8.85 -3.96
CA LEU A 49 2.26 9.26 -5.35
C LEU A 49 0.75 9.46 -5.52
N ARG A 50 0.32 10.65 -5.99
CA ARG A 50 -1.08 10.86 -6.39
C ARG A 50 -1.26 10.31 -7.80
N GLN A 51 -2.23 9.43 -8.00
CA GLN A 51 -2.69 9.12 -9.34
C GLN A 51 -3.46 10.35 -9.83
N ALA A 52 -3.24 10.75 -11.09
CA ALA A 52 -4.11 11.73 -11.72
C ALA A 52 -5.53 11.14 -11.68
N GLU A 53 -6.43 11.83 -10.99
CA GLU A 53 -7.85 11.53 -11.03
C GLU A 53 -8.22 11.53 -12.52
N ALA A 54 -8.82 10.44 -13.03
CA ALA A 54 -9.36 10.47 -14.37
C ALA A 54 -10.40 11.59 -14.38
N GLU A 55 -10.06 12.70 -15.04
CA GLU A 55 -11.01 13.77 -15.30
C GLU A 55 -12.14 13.12 -16.10
N ASP A 56 -13.32 12.99 -15.48
CA ASP A 56 -14.56 12.63 -16.17
C ASP A 56 -14.88 13.78 -17.15
N ASP A 57 -14.21 13.79 -18.29
CA ASP A 57 -14.51 14.61 -19.46
C ASP A 57 -15.83 14.10 -20.07
N GLU A 58 -16.94 14.46 -19.45
CA GLU A 58 -18.25 14.41 -20.10
C GLU A 58 -18.30 15.62 -21.06
N PRO A 59 -18.29 15.42 -22.39
CA PRO A 59 -18.57 16.52 -23.31
C PRO A 59 -20.03 16.93 -23.13
N VAL A 60 -20.26 18.07 -22.46
CA VAL A 60 -21.55 18.75 -22.54
C VAL A 60 -21.74 19.22 -23.98
N GLY A 61 -22.62 18.53 -24.70
CA GLY A 61 -23.10 18.91 -26.02
C GLY A 61 -24.01 20.13 -26.00
#